data_AF-A0A2V6N522-F1
#
_entry.id   AF-A0A2V6N522-F1
#
_cell.length_a   1.000
_cell.length_b   1.000
_cell.length_c   1.000
_cell.angle_alpha   90.00
_cell.angle_beta   90.00
_cell.angle_gamma   90.00
#
_symmetry.space_group_name_H-M   'P 1'
#
loop_
_entity.id
_entity.type
_entity.pdbx_description
1 polymer ?
#
loop_
_entity_poly.entity_id
_entity_poly.type
_entity_poly.pdbx_seq_one_letter_code
_entity_poly.pdbx_strand_id
1 'polypeptide(L)'
;MLLPLPPGRADARSSNNTVRLNVAAFEQARQLIGRGRFISDHKGLWKTDQPSTGKENEFIRLYGFAEYAKWHLGIDERHATNSKARYKFPYGDFESIHRCGLLAVKSRAREYRHADIENAAAHLLGMINSRNPSRQKSID
;
A
#
# COMPACT_ATOMS: atom_id res chain seq x y z
N MET A 1 15.64 -41.35 30.29
CA MET A 1 14.92 -40.15 30.80
C MET A 1 14.53 -39.31 29.60
N LEU A 2 13.25 -39.33 29.21
CA LEU A 2 12.72 -38.61 28.05
C LEU A 2 11.85 -37.46 28.59
N LEU A 3 12.26 -36.21 28.37
CA LEU A 3 11.46 -35.05 28.75
C LEU A 3 10.20 -34.98 27.87
N PRO A 4 9.00 -34.73 28.43
CA PRO A 4 7.79 -34.57 27.63
C PRO A 4 7.88 -33.29 26.78
N LEU A 5 7.55 -33.43 25.49
CA LEU A 5 7.38 -32.31 24.55
C LEU A 5 6.31 -31.35 25.09
N PRO A 6 6.51 -30.02 24.99
CA PRO A 6 5.49 -29.06 25.39
C PRO A 6 4.22 -29.27 24.56
N PRO A 7 3.02 -29.10 25.15
CA PRO A 7 1.78 -29.20 24.39
C PRO A 7 1.84 -28.22 23.22
N GLY A 8 1.56 -28.76 22.03
CA GLY A 8 1.52 -28.02 20.79
C GLY A 8 0.80 -26.71 21.00
N ARG A 9 1.51 -25.60 20.70
CA ARG A 9 0.93 -24.26 20.65
C ARG A 9 -0.37 -24.38 19.88
N ALA A 10 -1.44 -24.05 20.59
CA ALA A 10 -2.80 -23.96 20.07
C ALA A 10 -2.79 -23.39 18.65
N ASP A 11 -3.45 -24.13 17.78
CA ASP A 11 -3.96 -23.71 16.48
C ASP A 11 -4.07 -22.18 16.35
N ALA A 12 -3.08 -21.55 15.74
CA ALA A 12 -3.16 -20.15 15.34
C ALA A 12 -3.86 -20.03 13.99
N ARG A 13 -4.97 -20.75 13.79
CA ARG A 13 -5.92 -20.38 12.72
C ARG A 13 -6.86 -19.31 13.25
N SER A 14 -6.35 -18.09 13.38
CA SER A 14 -7.14 -16.85 13.30
C SER A 14 -6.25 -15.63 13.49
N SER A 15 -5.74 -15.09 12.38
CA SER A 15 -5.52 -13.65 12.23
C SER A 15 -5.09 -13.35 10.79
N ASN A 16 -5.96 -13.67 9.85
CA ASN A 16 -5.82 -13.28 8.44
C ASN A 16 -6.28 -11.83 8.17
N ASN A 17 -6.31 -10.95 9.17
CA ASN A 17 -6.80 -9.57 9.01
C ASN A 17 -6.22 -8.55 10.01
N THR A 18 -4.93 -8.62 10.37
CA THR A 18 -4.28 -7.54 11.16
C THR A 18 -3.86 -6.33 10.32
N VAL A 19 -3.95 -6.43 8.99
CA VAL A 19 -3.67 -5.29 8.12
C VAL A 19 -4.94 -4.47 7.93
N ARG A 20 -4.93 -3.25 8.46
CA ARG A 20 -6.04 -2.29 8.37
C ARG A 20 -5.75 -1.20 7.36
N LEU A 21 -6.82 -0.62 6.80
CA LEU A 21 -6.71 0.56 5.94
C LEU A 21 -6.12 1.74 6.73
N ASN A 22 -5.08 2.35 6.16
CA ASN A 22 -4.55 3.60 6.65
C ASN A 22 -5.38 4.77 6.09
N VAL A 23 -6.26 5.33 6.92
CA VAL A 23 -7.12 6.47 6.55
C VAL A 23 -6.28 7.70 6.22
N ALA A 24 -5.19 7.95 6.94
CA ALA A 24 -4.31 9.10 6.67
C ALA A 24 -3.63 9.00 5.30
N ALA A 25 -3.22 7.79 4.92
CA ALA A 25 -2.68 7.52 3.59
C ALA A 25 -3.71 7.72 2.49
N PHE A 26 -4.93 7.22 2.71
CA PHE A 26 -6.03 7.39 1.76
C PHE A 26 -6.38 8.87 1.54
N GLU A 27 -6.49 9.65 2.61
CA GLU A 27 -6.77 11.09 2.53
C GLU A 27 -5.63 11.86 1.85
N GLN A 28 -4.37 11.55 2.17
CA GLN A 28 -3.23 12.12 1.45
C GLN A 28 -3.31 11.78 -0.04
N ALA A 29 -3.63 10.53 -0.37
CA ALA A 29 -3.72 10.11 -1.76
C ALA A 29 -4.83 10.85 -2.52
N ARG A 30 -6.00 11.03 -1.91
CA ARG A 30 -7.09 11.84 -2.46
C ARG A 30 -6.65 13.28 -2.71
N GLN A 31 -5.91 13.89 -1.78
CA GLN A 31 -5.40 15.25 -1.94
C GLN A 31 -4.37 15.37 -3.07
N LEU A 32 -3.45 14.40 -3.19
CA LEU A 32 -2.45 14.37 -4.26
C LEU A 32 -3.10 14.22 -5.64
N ILE A 33 -4.05 13.29 -5.80
CA ILE A 33 -4.85 13.18 -7.03
C ILE A 33 -5.64 14.47 -7.26
N GLY A 34 -6.17 15.04 -6.17
CA GLY A 34 -6.81 16.36 -6.07
C GLY A 34 -5.96 17.51 -6.61
N ARG A 35 -4.64 17.39 -6.54
CA ARG A 35 -3.65 18.37 -7.02
C ARG A 35 -3.03 17.98 -8.37
N GLY A 36 -3.40 16.84 -8.95
CA GLY A 36 -2.79 16.32 -10.17
C GLY A 36 -1.40 15.70 -9.99
N ARG A 37 -1.00 15.37 -8.74
CA ARG A 37 0.27 14.71 -8.42
C ARG A 37 0.16 13.20 -8.54
N PHE A 38 -0.09 12.73 -9.76
CA PHE A 38 -0.13 11.30 -10.07
C PHE A 38 0.49 11.03 -11.43
N ILE A 39 1.08 9.85 -11.59
CA ILE A 39 1.70 9.38 -12.81
C ILE A 39 0.85 8.24 -13.37
N SER A 40 0.40 8.44 -14.61
CA SER A 40 -0.45 7.49 -15.36
C SER A 40 0.39 6.42 -16.07
N ASP A 41 1.21 5.69 -15.32
CA ASP A 41 2.08 4.66 -15.87
C ASP A 41 1.31 3.44 -16.41
N HIS A 42 2.00 2.69 -17.29
CA HIS A 42 1.49 1.43 -17.82
C HIS A 42 1.45 0.32 -16.74
N LYS A 43 0.49 -0.61 -16.87
CA LYS A 43 0.39 -1.81 -16.03
C LYS A 43 1.71 -2.60 -16.09
N GLY A 44 2.26 -3.00 -14.94
CA GLY A 44 3.33 -4.01 -14.86
C GLY A 44 4.70 -3.51 -14.38
N LEU A 45 4.95 -2.21 -14.37
CA LEU A 45 6.27 -1.66 -14.01
C LEU A 45 6.51 -1.48 -12.50
N TRP A 46 5.48 -1.68 -11.66
CA TRP A 46 5.59 -1.44 -10.21
C TRP A 46 6.65 -2.30 -9.48
N LYS A 47 7.04 -3.45 -10.04
CA LYS A 47 8.16 -4.24 -9.48
C LYS A 47 9.52 -3.56 -9.69
N THR A 48 9.63 -2.69 -10.69
CA THR A 48 10.86 -1.96 -11.06
C THR A 48 10.83 -0.52 -10.53
N ASP A 49 9.66 0.10 -10.48
CA ASP A 49 9.48 1.48 -9.98
C ASP A 49 9.34 1.59 -8.45
N GLN A 50 9.35 0.47 -7.73
CA GLN A 50 9.33 0.51 -6.27
C GLN A 50 10.58 1.22 -5.73
N PRO A 51 10.42 2.15 -4.76
CA PRO A 51 11.56 2.82 -4.17
C PRO A 51 12.49 1.79 -3.52
N SER A 52 13.77 1.81 -3.91
CA SER A 52 14.79 0.96 -3.30
C SER A 52 14.88 1.21 -1.79
N THR A 53 15.31 0.20 -1.03
CA THR A 53 15.49 0.28 0.43
C THR A 53 16.28 1.52 0.88
N GLY A 54 17.23 1.98 0.05
CA GLY A 54 17.98 3.22 0.26
C GLY A 54 17.10 4.48 0.26
N LYS A 55 16.23 4.66 -0.75
CA LYS A 55 15.28 5.78 -0.82
C LYS A 55 14.33 5.77 0.37
N GLU A 56 13.83 4.59 0.75
CA GLU A 56 12.96 4.47 1.91
C GLU A 56 13.66 4.87 3.23
N ASN A 57 14.91 4.42 3.44
CA ASN A 57 15.70 4.78 4.61
C ASN A 57 15.95 6.29 4.66
N GLU A 58 16.29 6.89 3.52
CA GLU A 58 16.54 8.32 3.42
C GLU A 58 15.27 9.13 3.68
N PHE A 59 14.14 8.72 3.11
CA PHE A 59 12.85 9.35 3.37
C PHE A 59 12.46 9.29 4.85
N ILE A 60 12.62 8.13 5.49
CA ILE A 60 12.36 7.97 6.93
C ILE A 60 13.33 8.83 7.76
N ARG A 61 14.60 8.95 7.36
CA ARG A 61 15.58 9.81 8.04
C ARG A 61 15.22 11.28 7.94
N LEU A 62 14.73 11.73 6.78
CA LEU A 62 14.41 13.14 6.51
C LEU A 62 13.05 13.56 7.08
N TYR A 63 12.02 12.71 6.95
CA TYR A 63 10.63 13.05 7.24
C TYR A 63 10.00 12.22 8.37
N GLY A 64 10.66 11.16 8.80
CA GLY A 64 10.18 10.26 9.85
C GLY A 64 9.18 9.20 9.37
N PHE A 65 8.85 8.28 10.28
CA PHE A 65 7.89 7.20 10.02
C PHE A 65 6.45 7.70 9.84
N ALA A 66 6.09 8.86 10.40
CA ALA A 66 4.76 9.42 10.26
C ALA A 66 4.46 9.79 8.80
N GLU A 67 5.40 10.41 8.08
CA GLU A 67 5.24 10.67 6.66
C GLU A 67 5.35 9.39 5.83
N TYR A 68 6.27 8.47 6.19
CA TYR A 68 6.38 7.18 5.51
C TYR A 68 5.08 6.38 5.58
N ALA A 69 4.38 6.43 6.72
CA ALA A 69 3.08 5.80 6.91
C ALA A 69 2.05 6.28 5.89
N LYS A 70 2.05 7.58 5.57
CA LYS A 70 1.05 8.14 4.65
C LYS A 70 1.21 7.58 3.24
N TRP A 71 2.37 7.09 2.84
CA TRP A 71 2.58 6.48 1.51
C TRP A 71 2.17 5.01 1.41
N HIS A 72 1.54 4.46 2.46
CA HIS A 72 1.18 3.05 2.58
C HIS A 72 -0.30 2.89 2.95
N LEU A 73 -1.09 2.23 2.10
CA LEU A 73 -2.53 2.05 2.32
C LEU A 73 -2.86 0.99 3.38
N GLY A 74 -1.92 0.11 3.72
CA GLY A 74 -2.11 -0.89 4.77
C GLY A 74 -1.21 -0.65 5.98
N ILE A 75 -1.77 -0.85 7.16
CA ILE A 75 -1.04 -0.87 8.43
C ILE A 75 -1.23 -2.23 9.08
N ASP A 76 -0.14 -2.96 9.29
CA ASP A 76 -0.10 -4.19 10.07
C ASP A 76 0.15 -3.89 11.55
N GLU A 77 -0.90 -3.94 12.36
CA GLU A 77 -0.84 -3.60 13.79
C GLU A 77 0.05 -4.55 14.61
N ARG A 78 0.51 -5.68 14.04
CA ARG A 78 1.47 -6.58 14.70
C ARG A 78 2.85 -5.98 14.87
N HIS A 79 3.19 -4.96 14.08
CA HIS A 79 4.49 -4.33 14.09
C HIS A 79 4.45 -2.96 14.79
N ALA A 80 5.54 -2.63 15.49
CA ALA A 80 5.69 -1.34 16.15
C ALA A 80 5.63 -0.16 15.16
N THR A 81 5.13 0.98 15.61
CA THR A 81 4.93 2.20 14.79
C THR A 81 6.21 2.69 14.10
N ASN A 82 7.37 2.39 14.69
CA ASN A 82 8.71 2.72 14.19
C ASN A 82 9.33 1.59 13.33
N SER A 83 8.52 0.69 12.80
CA SER A 83 8.98 -0.43 11.96
C SER A 83 8.43 -0.30 10.55
N LYS A 84 9.31 -0.41 9.55
CA LYS A 84 8.91 -0.43 8.14
C LYS A 84 7.95 -1.56 7.83
N ALA A 85 8.14 -2.71 8.50
CA ALA A 85 7.31 -3.89 8.29
C ALA A 85 5.84 -3.65 8.62
N ARG A 86 5.54 -2.64 9.45
CA ARG A 86 4.16 -2.19 9.77
C ARG A 86 3.44 -1.64 8.55
N TYR A 87 4.14 -0.96 7.66
CA TYR A 87 3.51 -0.26 6.55
C TYR A 87 3.54 -1.17 5.32
N LYS A 88 2.34 -1.46 4.80
CA LYS A 88 2.11 -2.37 3.67
C LYS A 88 1.40 -1.63 2.54
N PHE A 89 1.43 -2.21 1.35
CA PHE A 89 0.74 -1.66 0.18
C PHE A 89 1.22 -0.24 -0.19
N PRO A 90 2.50 -0.07 -0.55
CA PRO A 90 2.98 1.18 -1.12
C PRO A 90 2.27 1.47 -2.44
N TYR A 91 1.92 2.73 -2.68
CA TYR A 91 1.18 3.16 -3.87
C TYR A 91 1.85 4.31 -4.64
N GLY A 92 3.00 4.78 -4.17
CA GLY A 92 3.72 5.91 -4.74
C GLY A 92 5.21 5.86 -4.42
N ASP A 93 5.96 6.79 -4.98
CA ASP A 93 7.43 6.90 -4.89
C ASP A 93 7.90 7.92 -3.82
N PHE A 94 7.02 8.25 -2.87
CA PHE A 94 7.17 9.33 -1.88
C PHE A 94 7.05 10.76 -2.41
N GLU A 95 6.76 10.93 -3.70
CA GLU A 95 6.53 12.24 -4.32
C GLU A 95 5.21 12.30 -5.09
N SER A 96 4.92 11.24 -5.86
CA SER A 96 3.73 11.12 -6.70
C SER A 96 3.05 9.77 -6.55
N ILE A 97 1.77 9.72 -6.93
CA ILE A 97 1.01 8.46 -6.93
C ILE A 97 1.18 7.77 -8.26
N HIS A 98 1.62 6.52 -8.25
CA HIS A 98 1.71 5.73 -9.47
C HIS A 98 0.44 4.91 -9.66
N ARG A 99 -0.21 5.06 -10.82
CA ARG A 99 -1.38 4.25 -11.18
C ARG A 99 -1.07 2.75 -11.13
N CYS A 100 0.12 2.35 -11.56
CA CYS A 100 0.57 0.95 -11.53
C CYS A 100 0.71 0.44 -10.08
N GLY A 101 1.16 1.29 -9.14
CA GLY A 101 1.22 0.98 -7.71
C GLY A 101 -0.16 0.72 -7.13
N LEU A 102 -1.14 1.60 -7.38
CA LEU A 102 -2.51 1.39 -6.91
C LEU A 102 -3.17 0.13 -7.50
N LEU A 103 -2.88 -0.21 -8.76
CA LEU A 103 -3.35 -1.46 -9.37
C LEU A 103 -2.71 -2.69 -8.69
N ALA A 104 -1.42 -2.63 -8.37
CA ALA A 104 -0.73 -3.69 -7.64
C ALA A 104 -1.31 -3.83 -6.22
N VAL A 105 -1.57 -2.71 -5.53
CA VAL A 105 -2.22 -2.69 -4.22
C VAL A 105 -3.59 -3.36 -4.29
N LYS A 106 -4.44 -2.95 -5.24
CA LYS A 106 -5.78 -3.55 -5.43
C LYS A 106 -5.69 -5.06 -5.68
N SER A 107 -4.79 -5.50 -6.56
CA SER A 107 -4.59 -6.92 -6.88
C SER A 107 -4.16 -7.73 -5.65
N ARG A 108 -3.18 -7.22 -4.89
CA ARG A 108 -2.69 -7.86 -3.67
C ARG A 108 -3.73 -7.84 -2.55
N ALA A 109 -4.44 -6.73 -2.37
CA ALA A 109 -5.47 -6.59 -1.34
C ALA A 109 -6.60 -7.61 -1.58
N ARG A 110 -6.99 -7.82 -2.84
CA ARG A 110 -7.93 -8.87 -3.22
C ARG A 110 -7.41 -10.28 -2.90
N GLU A 111 -6.15 -10.55 -3.24
CA GLU A 111 -5.48 -11.85 -2.97
C GLU A 111 -5.46 -12.18 -1.47
N TYR A 112 -5.19 -11.19 -0.63
CA TYR A 112 -5.19 -11.31 0.83
C TYR A 112 -6.56 -11.03 1.49
N ARG A 113 -7.62 -10.83 0.70
CA ARG A 113 -9.01 -10.55 1.16
C ARG A 113 -9.15 -9.31 2.05
N HIS A 114 -8.31 -8.29 1.87
CA HIS A 114 -8.44 -6.99 2.52
C HIS A 114 -9.39 -6.07 1.74
N ALA A 115 -10.69 -6.27 1.91
CA ALA A 115 -11.74 -5.56 1.17
C ALA A 115 -11.66 -4.03 1.34
N ASP A 116 -11.34 -3.52 2.54
CA ASP A 116 -11.22 -2.08 2.79
C ASP A 116 -10.11 -1.43 1.97
N ILE A 117 -8.95 -2.10 1.91
CA ILE A 117 -7.78 -1.63 1.15
C ILE A 117 -8.06 -1.74 -0.35
N GLU A 118 -8.72 -2.81 -0.79
CA GLU A 118 -9.12 -3.00 -2.18
C GLU A 118 -10.08 -1.87 -2.63
N ASN A 119 -11.10 -1.57 -1.84
CA ASN A 119 -12.07 -0.53 -2.11
C ASN A 119 -11.42 0.86 -2.12
N ALA A 120 -10.56 1.15 -1.15
CA ALA A 120 -9.80 2.40 -1.11
C ALA A 120 -8.92 2.56 -2.36
N ALA A 121 -8.17 1.53 -2.75
CA ALA A 121 -7.35 1.57 -3.96
C ALA A 121 -8.19 1.72 -5.23
N ALA A 122 -9.33 1.02 -5.32
CA ALA A 122 -10.27 1.15 -6.43
C ALA A 122 -10.85 2.57 -6.54
N HIS A 123 -11.18 3.19 -5.41
CA HIS A 123 -11.67 4.56 -5.36
C HIS A 123 -10.61 5.56 -5.86
N LEU A 124 -9.37 5.44 -5.39
CA LEU A 124 -8.26 6.29 -5.85
C LEU A 124 -7.99 6.13 -7.35
N LEU A 125 -8.04 4.89 -7.87
CA LEU A 125 -7.93 4.62 -9.31
C LEU A 125 -9.06 5.29 -10.09
N GLY A 126 -10.29 5.24 -9.58
CA GLY A 126 -11.44 5.93 -10.16
C GLY A 126 -11.23 7.45 -10.26
N MET A 127 -10.69 8.06 -9.20
CA MET A 127 -10.35 9.50 -9.20
C MET A 127 -9.28 9.83 -10.24
N ILE A 128 -8.22 9.01 -10.35
CA ILE A 128 -7.16 9.19 -11.37
C ILE A 128 -7.74 9.09 -12.79
N ASN A 129 -8.57 8.07 -13.05
CA ASN A 129 -9.25 7.91 -14.35
C ASN A 129 -10.10 9.11 -14.72
N SER A 130 -10.88 9.62 -13.76
CA SER A 130 -11.75 10.77 -13.96
C SER A 130 -10.95 12.04 -14.28
N ARG A 131 -9.74 12.15 -13.72
CA ARG A 131 -8.85 13.30 -13.92
C ARG A 131 -7.97 13.20 -15.17
N ASN A 132 -7.78 12.00 -15.69
CA ASN A 132 -7.03 11.73 -16.91
C ASN A 132 -7.89 10.91 -17.90
N PRO A 133 -8.96 11.51 -18.46
CA PRO A 133 -9.84 10.83 -19.42
C PRO A 133 -9.15 10.54 -20.76
N SER A 134 -8.03 11.21 -21.03
CA SER A 134 -7.33 11.25 -22.33
C SER A 134 -6.71 9.93 -22.79
N ARG A 135 -6.76 8.86 -21.98
CA ARG A 135 -6.13 7.56 -22.29
C ARG A 135 -7.12 6.40 -22.45
N GLN A 136 -8.42 6.63 -22.22
CA GLN A 136 -9.45 5.58 -22.37
C GLN A 136 -9.99 5.48 -23.81
N LYS A 137 -9.73 6.48 -24.67
CA LYS A 137 -10.15 6.51 -26.10
C LYS A 137 -9.07 5.95 -27.05
N SER A 138 -8.63 4.71 -26.86
CA SER A 138 -7.86 4.03 -27.92
C SER A 138 -7.89 2.52 -27.74
N ILE A 139 -9.09 1.93 -27.82
CA ILE A 139 -9.30 0.55 -28.24
C ILE A 139 -10.58 0.58 -29.07
N ASP A 140 -10.42 0.91 -30.35
CA ASP A 140 -11.34 0.56 -31.43
C ASP A 140 -10.71 -0.65 -32.13
#